data_AF-A0A1C7FHW1-F1
#
_entry.id   AF-A0A1C7FHW1-F1
#
_cell.length_a   1.000
_cell.length_b   1.000
_cell.length_c   1.000
_cell.angle_alpha   90.00
_cell.angle_beta   90.00
_cell.angle_gamma   90.00
#
_symmetry.space_group_name_H-M   'P 1'
#
loop_
_entity.id
_entity.type
_entity.pdbx_description
1 polymer ?
#
loop_
_entity_poly.entity_id
_entity_poly.type
_entity_poly.pdbx_seq_one_letter_code
_entity_poly.pdbx_strand_id
1 'polypeptide(L)'
;MTSFKQRIAYLVEVGELPRQSVCFQFLMLLYLAHKGLSDETVRNVDFEGAQYYESLSLRECMANAKSASNAHKGIHALYDSGFIEKLVIDSSGQKVVTDKFSRNAVTIYWRLSLKGLALFS
;
A
#
# COMPACT_ATOMS: atom_id res chain seq x y z
N MET A 1 5.29 19.96 -8.52
CA MET A 1 6.50 19.36 -7.94
C MET A 1 6.45 19.52 -6.43
N THR A 2 6.68 18.44 -5.68
CA THR A 2 6.70 18.47 -4.20
C THR A 2 8.02 19.06 -3.71
N SER A 3 7.98 20.10 -2.88
CA SER A 3 9.18 20.73 -2.33
C SER A 3 9.91 19.79 -1.36
N PHE A 4 11.22 19.96 -1.18
CA PHE A 4 11.98 19.20 -0.18
C PHE A 4 11.38 19.33 1.22
N LYS A 5 10.97 20.53 1.63
CA LYS A 5 10.29 20.77 2.92
C LYS A 5 9.01 19.95 3.07
N GLN A 6 8.21 19.85 2.00
CA GLN A 6 6.98 19.07 2.02
C GLN A 6 7.25 17.57 2.16
N ARG A 7 8.32 17.05 1.54
CA ARG A 7 8.72 15.65 1.71
C ARG A 7 9.19 15.36 3.13
N ILE A 8 9.96 16.27 3.72
CA ILE A 8 10.37 16.15 5.12
C ILE A 8 9.14 16.15 6.03
N ALA A 9 8.13 16.99 5.77
CA ALA A 9 6.88 16.97 6.52
C ALA A 9 6.14 15.62 6.39
N TYR A 10 6.05 15.05 5.19
CA TYR A 10 5.48 13.71 4.98
C TYR A 10 6.30 12.61 5.65
N LEU A 11 7.63 12.71 5.66
CA LEU A 11 8.49 11.74 6.34
C LEU A 11 8.32 11.82 7.86
N VAL A 12 8.19 13.03 8.42
CA VAL A 12 7.85 13.23 9.84
C VAL A 12 6.52 12.58 10.16
N GLU A 13 5.50 12.80 9.33
CA GLU A 13 4.19 12.19 9.51
C GLU A 13 4.27 10.65 9.51
N VAL A 14 4.99 10.04 8.57
CA VAL A 14 5.25 8.58 8.57
C VAL A 14 5.98 8.14 9.85
N GLY A 15 6.90 8.97 10.34
CA GLY A 15 7.60 8.80 11.61
C GLY A 15 6.70 8.90 12.84
N GLU A 16 5.48 9.40 12.74
CA GLU A 16 4.52 9.44 13.86
C GLU A 16 3.54 8.27 13.82
N LEU A 17 3.49 7.51 12.72
CA LEU A 17 2.58 6.37 12.57
C LEU A 17 2.97 5.18 13.45
N PRO A 18 1.99 4.38 13.92
CA PRO A 18 2.30 3.12 14.59
C PRO A 18 3.02 2.18 13.64
N ARG A 19 3.96 1.37 14.17
CA ARG A 19 4.75 0.40 13.37
C ARG A 19 5.51 1.07 12.21
N GLN A 20 6.15 2.21 12.47
CA GLN A 20 6.94 3.00 11.50
C GLN A 20 7.80 2.15 10.55
N SER A 21 8.50 1.13 11.04
CA SER A 21 9.32 0.25 10.20
C SER A 21 8.51 -0.51 9.15
N VAL A 22 7.32 -0.99 9.52
CA VAL A 22 6.36 -1.62 8.61
C VAL A 22 5.82 -0.59 7.62
N CYS A 23 5.45 0.60 8.10
CA CYS A 23 4.94 1.68 7.24
C CYS A 23 5.97 2.06 6.17
N PHE A 24 7.20 2.32 6.58
CA PHE A 24 8.28 2.69 5.66
C PHE A 24 8.61 1.55 4.69
N GLN A 25 8.72 0.31 5.18
CA GLN A 25 8.96 -0.85 4.33
C GLN A 25 7.86 -1.03 3.27
N PHE A 26 6.59 -0.86 3.66
CA PHE A 26 5.45 -1.00 2.75
C PHE A 26 5.39 0.12 1.70
N LEU A 27 5.64 1.38 2.10
CA LEU A 27 5.74 2.50 1.17
C LEU A 27 6.87 2.32 0.17
N MET A 28 8.05 1.90 0.64
CA MET A 28 9.19 1.60 -0.23
C MET A 28 8.87 0.47 -1.20
N LEU A 29 8.24 -0.61 -0.73
CA LEU A 29 7.87 -1.73 -1.58
C LEU A 29 6.90 -1.33 -2.69
N LEU A 30 5.84 -0.59 -2.34
CA LEU A 30 4.90 -0.06 -3.33
C LEU A 30 5.58 0.89 -4.31
N TYR A 31 6.53 1.71 -3.84
CA TYR A 31 7.28 2.61 -4.71
C TYR A 31 8.16 1.84 -5.71
N LEU A 32 8.86 0.80 -5.27
CA LEU A 32 9.66 -0.06 -6.15
C LEU A 32 8.78 -0.75 -7.19
N ALA A 33 7.64 -1.32 -6.78
CA ALA A 33 6.68 -1.93 -7.69
C ALA A 33 6.12 -0.91 -8.70
N HIS A 34 5.79 0.29 -8.24
CA HIS A 34 5.35 1.41 -9.08
C HIS A 34 6.41 1.86 -10.11
N LYS A 35 7.69 1.70 -9.80
CA LYS A 35 8.78 1.99 -10.73
C LYS A 35 9.15 0.82 -11.63
N GLY A 36 8.41 -0.28 -11.59
CA GLY A 36 8.74 -1.50 -12.36
C GLY A 36 10.01 -2.19 -11.85
N LEU A 37 10.36 -1.97 -10.59
CA LEU A 37 11.52 -2.57 -9.92
C LEU A 37 11.14 -3.76 -9.02
N SER A 38 9.92 -4.28 -9.19
CA SER A 38 9.50 -5.57 -8.64
C SER A 38 9.66 -6.66 -9.69
N ASP A 39 9.96 -7.88 -9.25
CA ASP A 39 9.91 -9.06 -10.10
C ASP A 39 8.46 -9.61 -10.19
N GLU A 40 8.31 -10.78 -10.81
CA GLU A 40 7.02 -11.44 -11.02
C GLU A 40 6.31 -11.86 -9.72
N THR A 41 6.97 -11.74 -8.56
CA THR A 41 6.35 -12.06 -7.27
C THR A 41 5.24 -11.07 -6.92
N VAL A 42 5.37 -9.80 -7.30
CA VAL A 42 4.38 -8.76 -6.98
C VAL A 42 3.28 -8.71 -8.04
N ARG A 43 2.23 -9.51 -7.80
CA ARG A 43 0.99 -9.50 -8.60
C ARG A 43 0.35 -8.10 -8.61
N ASN A 44 -0.16 -7.68 -9.75
CA ASN A 44 -0.81 -6.38 -9.94
C ASN A 44 -2.07 -6.48 -10.82
N VAL A 45 -2.86 -5.42 -10.82
CA VAL A 45 -4.04 -5.24 -11.67
C VAL A 45 -4.14 -3.78 -12.09
N ASP A 46 -4.53 -3.55 -13.34
CA ASP A 46 -4.93 -2.22 -13.81
C ASP A 46 -6.43 -2.04 -13.58
N PHE A 47 -6.80 -0.98 -12.87
CA PHE A 47 -8.19 -0.65 -12.57
C PHE A 47 -8.41 0.85 -12.71
N GLU A 48 -9.36 1.25 -13.56
CA GLU A 48 -9.69 2.66 -13.84
C GLU A 48 -8.46 3.52 -14.21
N GLY A 49 -7.52 2.95 -14.97
CA GLY A 49 -6.30 3.64 -15.41
C GLY A 49 -5.21 3.79 -14.34
N ALA A 50 -5.36 3.11 -13.20
CA ALA A 50 -4.36 3.05 -12.15
C ALA A 50 -3.92 1.61 -11.88
N GLN A 51 -2.61 1.43 -11.69
CA GLN A 51 -2.06 0.13 -11.30
C GLN A 51 -2.15 -0.05 -9.78
N TYR A 52 -2.64 -1.20 -9.35
CA TYR A 52 -2.72 -1.62 -7.96
C TYR A 52 -1.98 -2.95 -7.75
N TYR A 53 -1.41 -3.15 -6.57
CA TYR A 53 -0.59 -4.31 -6.22
C TYR A 53 -1.25 -5.15 -5.15
N GLU A 54 -1.23 -6.46 -5.34
CA GLU A 54 -2.00 -7.38 -4.52
C GLU A 54 -1.43 -7.48 -3.09
N SER A 55 -2.32 -7.44 -2.10
CA SER A 55 -1.93 -7.39 -0.70
C SER A 55 -1.20 -8.64 -0.21
N LEU A 56 -1.46 -9.82 -0.78
CA LEU A 56 -0.80 -11.06 -0.36
C LEU A 56 0.62 -11.13 -0.91
N SER A 57 0.81 -10.89 -2.20
CA SER A 57 2.15 -10.83 -2.80
C SER A 57 3.05 -9.78 -2.14
N LEU A 58 2.53 -8.57 -1.89
CA LEU A 58 3.28 -7.52 -1.19
C LEU A 58 3.74 -7.97 0.20
N ARG A 59 2.90 -8.73 0.92
CA ARG A 59 3.24 -9.20 2.27
C ARG A 59 4.34 -10.25 2.25
N GLU A 60 4.42 -11.07 1.21
CA GLU A 60 5.48 -12.07 1.03
C GLU A 60 6.85 -11.40 0.86
N CYS A 61 6.90 -10.21 0.27
CA CYS A 61 8.12 -9.42 0.14
C CYS A 61 8.54 -8.69 1.43
N MET A 62 7.70 -8.66 2.48
CA MET A 62 8.03 -7.95 3.71
C MET A 62 8.86 -8.82 4.67
N ALA A 63 10.17 -8.62 4.65
CA ALA A 63 11.16 -9.35 5.46
C ALA A 63 10.92 -9.43 6.99
N ASN A 64 10.10 -8.55 7.59
CA ASN A 64 10.00 -8.41 9.05
C ASN A 64 8.56 -8.39 9.62
N ALA A 65 7.55 -8.79 8.85
CA ALA A 65 6.19 -8.96 9.36
C ALA A 65 6.07 -10.22 10.25
N LYS A 66 6.83 -10.30 11.35
CA LYS A 66 6.86 -11.40 12.33
C LYS A 66 5.49 -11.69 13.00
N SER A 67 4.49 -10.85 12.74
CA SER A 67 3.08 -11.22 12.89
C SER A 67 2.24 -10.50 11.85
N ALA A 68 1.24 -11.19 11.28
CA ALA A 68 0.25 -10.60 10.38
C ALA A 68 -0.46 -9.38 11.00
N SER A 69 -0.58 -9.36 12.34
CA SER A 69 -1.15 -8.24 13.11
C SER A 69 -0.33 -6.95 13.00
N ASN A 70 1.01 -7.04 13.02
CA ASN A 70 1.87 -5.86 12.90
C ASN A 70 1.82 -5.26 11.49
N ALA A 71 1.82 -6.09 10.45
CA ALA A 71 1.62 -5.65 9.07
C ALA A 71 0.27 -4.94 8.90
N HIS A 72 -0.80 -5.53 9.41
CA HIS A 72 -2.14 -4.96 9.32
C HIS A 72 -2.23 -3.57 9.96
N LYS A 73 -1.70 -3.39 11.19
CA LYS A 73 -1.72 -2.09 11.88
C LYS A 73 -0.97 -0.99 11.11
N GLY A 74 0.21 -1.29 10.56
CA GLY A 74 0.99 -0.31 9.80
C GLY A 74 0.32 0.05 8.46
N ILE A 75 -0.15 -0.94 7.72
CA ILE A 75 -0.82 -0.74 6.43
C ILE A 75 -2.11 0.08 6.61
N HIS A 76 -2.92 -0.23 7.64
CA HIS A 76 -4.11 0.56 7.92
C HIS A 76 -3.79 2.00 8.35
N ALA A 77 -2.75 2.20 9.18
CA ALA A 77 -2.33 3.56 9.54
C ALA A 77 -1.90 4.39 8.31
N LEU A 78 -1.23 3.78 7.34
CA LEU A 78 -0.89 4.43 6.07
C LEU A 78 -2.12 4.79 5.23
N TYR A 79 -3.11 3.89 5.19
CA TYR A 79 -4.37 4.11 4.48
C TYR A 79 -5.17 5.25 5.13
N ASP A 80 -5.33 5.21 6.45
CA ASP A 80 -6.06 6.23 7.21
C ASP A 80 -5.37 7.61 7.10
N SER A 81 -4.05 7.64 6.97
CA SER A 81 -3.25 8.87 6.77
C SER A 81 -3.15 9.30 5.29
N GLY A 82 -3.81 8.57 4.38
CA GLY A 82 -3.91 8.91 2.96
C GLY A 82 -2.63 8.72 2.15
N PHE A 83 -1.64 7.97 2.64
CA PHE A 83 -0.42 7.66 1.88
C PHE A 83 -0.61 6.55 0.84
N ILE A 84 -1.58 5.67 1.07
CA ILE A 84 -1.92 4.58 0.18
C ILE A 84 -3.43 4.55 -0.06
N GLU A 85 -3.81 3.92 -1.16
CA GLU A 85 -5.21 3.68 -1.52
C GLU A 85 -5.48 2.19 -1.59
N LYS A 86 -6.72 1.81 -1.30
CA LYS A 86 -7.19 0.43 -1.24
C LYS A 86 -8.17 0.17 -2.37
N LEU A 87 -7.98 -0.96 -3.06
CA LEU A 87 -8.95 -1.52 -3.98
C LEU A 87 -9.33 -2.92 -3.48
N VAL A 88 -10.62 -3.22 -3.46
CA VAL A 88 -11.13 -4.55 -3.10
C VAL A 88 -11.92 -5.04 -4.30
N ILE A 89 -11.52 -6.19 -4.85
CA ILE A 89 -12.15 -6.81 -6.02
C ILE A 89 -12.73 -8.15 -5.59
N ASP A 90 -13.98 -8.44 -5.96
CA ASP A 90 -14.59 -9.75 -5.74
C ASP A 90 -14.18 -10.78 -6.79
N SER A 91 -14.63 -12.04 -6.63
CA SER A 91 -14.36 -13.10 -7.60
C SER A 91 -14.91 -12.86 -9.01
N SER A 92 -15.84 -11.90 -9.17
CA SER A 92 -16.38 -11.49 -10.48
C SER A 92 -15.60 -10.36 -11.15
N GLY A 93 -14.53 -9.86 -10.50
CA GLY A 93 -13.74 -8.75 -11.01
C GLY A 93 -14.33 -7.38 -10.70
N GLN A 94 -15.39 -7.30 -9.88
CA GLN A 94 -16.06 -6.05 -9.55
C GLN A 94 -15.51 -5.41 -8.28
N LYS A 95 -15.49 -4.07 -8.25
CA LYS A 95 -15.07 -3.30 -7.08
C LYS A 95 -16.10 -3.42 -5.96
N VAL A 96 -15.64 -3.85 -4.79
CA VAL A 96 -16.44 -3.90 -3.59
C VAL A 96 -16.34 -2.57 -2.84
N VAL A 97 -17.47 -1.88 -2.69
CA VAL A 97 -17.56 -0.56 -2.04
C VAL A 97 -17.91 -0.67 -0.55
N THR A 98 -18.23 -1.87 -0.06
CA THR A 98 -18.62 -2.09 1.33
C THR A 98 -17.42 -2.52 2.17
N ASP A 99 -17.41 -2.16 3.45
CA ASP A 99 -16.43 -2.69 4.42
C ASP A 99 -16.75 -4.10 4.91
N LYS A 100 -17.92 -4.64 4.53
CA LYS A 100 -18.43 -5.93 4.98
C LYS A 100 -18.36 -6.94 3.83
N PHE A 101 -17.21 -7.57 3.68
CA PHE A 101 -17.02 -8.66 2.72
C PHE A 101 -16.41 -9.88 3.40
N SER A 102 -16.73 -11.06 2.87
CA SER A 102 -16.02 -12.28 3.25
C SER A 102 -14.59 -12.21 2.72
N ARG A 103 -13.60 -12.39 3.59
CA ARG A 103 -12.17 -12.38 3.20
C ARG A 103 -11.82 -13.44 2.17
N ASN A 104 -12.59 -14.52 2.08
CA ASN A 104 -12.37 -15.60 1.12
C ASN A 104 -12.99 -15.31 -0.26
N ALA A 105 -13.79 -14.25 -0.38
CA ALA A 105 -14.52 -13.90 -1.60
C ALA A 105 -13.92 -12.69 -2.35
N VAL A 106 -12.86 -12.09 -1.81
CA VAL A 106 -12.27 -10.86 -2.36
C VAL A 106 -10.75 -10.92 -2.36
N THR A 107 -10.17 -10.12 -3.25
CA THR A 107 -8.76 -9.80 -3.28
C THR A 107 -8.57 -8.33 -2.95
N ILE A 108 -7.64 -8.04 -2.05
CA ILE A 108 -7.29 -6.67 -1.64
C ILE A 108 -6.04 -6.26 -2.40
N TYR A 109 -6.07 -5.06 -2.96
CA TYR A 109 -4.94 -4.43 -3.61
C TYR A 109 -4.66 -3.06 -3.01
N TRP A 110 -3.42 -2.61 -3.16
CA TRP A 110 -2.92 -1.35 -2.64
C TRP A 110 -2.16 -0.59 -3.72
N ARG A 111 -2.19 0.74 -3.67
CA ARG A 111 -1.29 1.58 -4.45
C ARG A 111 -0.84 2.78 -3.62
N LEU A 112 0.23 3.44 -4.05
CA LEU A 112 0.56 4.77 -3.52
C LEU A 112 -0.50 5.77 -3.96
N SER A 113 -0.96 6.61 -3.04
CA SER A 113 -1.74 7.79 -3.37
C SER A 113 -0.83 8.87 -3.98
N LEU A 114 -1.41 9.99 -4.41
CA LEU A 114 -0.61 11.18 -4.79
C LEU A 114 0.30 11.64 -3.65
N LYS A 115 -0.15 11.55 -2.39
CA LYS A 115 0.64 11.87 -1.20
C LYS A 115 1.77 10.86 -0.98
N GLY A 116 1.48 9.56 -1.13
CA GLY A 116 2.49 8.50 -1.09
C GLY A 116 3.58 8.68 -2.13
N LEU A 117 3.20 8.99 -3.37
CA LEU A 117 4.13 9.27 -4.46
C LEU A 117 4.97 10.52 -4.19
N ALA A 118 4.37 11.57 -3.62
CA ALA A 118 5.04 12.82 -3.31
C ALA A 118 6.21 12.67 -2.33
N LEU A 119 6.21 11.62 -1.48
CA LEU A 119 7.33 11.31 -0.60
C LEU A 119 8.61 10.96 -1.41
N PHE A 120 8.45 10.33 -2.57
CA PHE A 120 9.56 9.79 -3.38
C PHE A 120 9.84 10.55 -4.68
N SER A 121 8.94 11.43 -5.12
CA SER A 121 8.96 12.12 -6.43
C SER A 121 9.29 13.58 -6.37
#